data_AF-A0A1Q7KRN7-F1
#
_entry.id   AF-A0A1Q7KRN7-F1
#
_cell.length_a   1.000
_cell.length_b   1.000
_cell.length_c   1.000
_cell.angle_alpha   90.00
_cell.angle_beta   90.00
_cell.angle_gamma   90.00
#
_symmetry.space_group_name_H-M   'P 1'
#
loop_
_entity.id
_entity.type
_entity.pdbx_description
1 polymer ?
#
loop_
_entity_poly.entity_id
_entity_poly.type
_entity_poly.pdbx_seq_one_letter_code
_entity_poly.pdbx_strand_id
1 'polypeptide(L)'
;MQRHPTLRALLLLVAIGAAGGRAFAFTCELASQCYSFNPCVTDTCDPGNPSAGSDGCVHTPVDDGTPCDDGSQCTANDSCQQGTCTGGVQVADGSECDDGNPCTANDVCVAGSCAGDIQPDGTPCDDLNACTANDVCSAGACTGDIQPEGSPCDDGNPCTASDTCAQGACTGVALTGTPCDDGNPCTGDDLCARGICGGDPALEDGADCDDANPCTSDDLCQDGFCAGFLVPDGAICNDDNPCTTRRDRVRRRQRLHERRYVPGGRLHGRRAGACRHAVSGGRQRLHARRVRHLGDVSPPARQRGHRLPPDVRRLRRGRDLQRVERELPAGRREARRGRVPGPRRRLRRGRALHRRQP
;
A
#
# COMPACT_ATOMS: atom_id res chain seq x y z
N MET A 1 -20.40 -34.98 78.32
CA MET A 1 -20.58 -35.46 76.93
C MET A 1 -19.21 -35.49 76.27
N GLN A 2 -18.92 -36.59 75.57
CA GLN A 2 -17.60 -37.17 75.34
C GLN A 2 -16.61 -36.35 74.50
N ARG A 3 -15.32 -36.49 74.87
CA ARG A 3 -14.11 -36.27 74.06
C ARG A 3 -13.94 -37.41 73.03
N HIS A 4 -13.20 -37.16 71.93
CA HIS A 4 -12.25 -38.04 71.19
C HIS A 4 -12.11 -37.61 69.69
N PRO A 5 -11.05 -37.98 68.92
CA PRO A 5 -9.75 -37.29 68.91
C PRO A 5 -9.06 -37.20 67.50
N THR A 6 -7.88 -36.57 67.45
CA THR A 6 -6.68 -36.89 66.62
C THR A 6 -6.70 -36.94 65.07
N LEU A 7 -5.73 -36.16 64.52
CA LEU A 7 -4.82 -36.46 63.40
C LEU A 7 -5.41 -36.71 61.99
N ARG A 8 -5.22 -35.74 61.10
CA ARG A 8 -4.36 -35.94 59.92
C ARG A 8 -3.95 -34.60 59.32
N ALA A 9 -2.65 -34.34 59.37
CA ALA A 9 -1.98 -33.32 58.57
C ALA A 9 -2.24 -33.62 57.08
N LEU A 10 -2.85 -32.68 56.37
CA LEU A 10 -2.74 -32.61 54.92
C LEU A 10 -2.00 -31.31 54.59
N LEU A 11 -0.73 -31.50 54.28
CA LEU A 11 0.15 -30.52 53.65
C LEU A 11 -0.54 -30.04 52.36
N LEU A 12 -1.19 -28.88 52.35
CA LEU A 12 -1.44 -28.18 51.10
C LEU A 12 -0.18 -27.39 50.78
N LEU A 13 0.62 -27.97 49.88
CA LEU A 13 1.74 -27.33 49.20
C LEU A 13 1.27 -25.99 48.62
N VAL A 14 1.80 -24.90 49.18
CA VAL A 14 1.92 -23.61 48.50
C VAL A 14 2.90 -23.83 47.35
N ALA A 15 2.37 -24.25 46.20
CA ALA A 15 3.08 -24.13 44.94
C ALA A 15 2.94 -22.67 44.50
N ILE A 16 3.86 -21.82 44.94
CA ILE A 16 4.17 -20.58 44.21
C ILE A 16 4.77 -21.07 42.90
N GLY A 17 3.89 -21.27 41.91
CA GLY A 17 4.29 -21.40 40.53
C GLY A 17 4.95 -20.08 40.16
N ALA A 18 6.28 -20.11 40.06
CA ALA A 18 7.04 -19.11 39.32
C ALA A 18 6.58 -19.20 37.85
N ALA A 19 5.48 -18.53 37.52
CA ALA A 19 5.24 -18.09 36.17
C ALA A 19 6.20 -16.93 35.95
N GLY A 20 7.41 -17.27 35.52
CA GLY A 20 8.40 -16.33 35.02
C GLY A 20 7.73 -15.38 34.03
N GLY A 21 8.19 -14.13 34.06
CA GLY A 21 7.71 -13.06 33.20
C GLY A 21 7.45 -13.57 31.80
N ARG A 22 6.17 -13.75 31.48
CA ARG A 22 5.75 -13.78 30.10
C ARG A 22 5.99 -12.35 29.65
N ALA A 23 7.07 -12.15 28.90
CA ALA A 23 7.00 -11.18 27.83
C ALA A 23 5.66 -11.47 27.15
N PHE A 24 4.70 -10.57 27.30
CA PHE A 24 3.51 -10.55 26.46
C PHE A 24 4.07 -10.30 25.05
N ALA A 25 4.53 -11.36 24.39
CA ALA A 25 4.51 -11.39 22.95
C ALA A 25 3.03 -11.19 22.64
N PHE A 26 2.69 -10.01 22.10
CA PHE A 26 1.37 -9.73 21.58
C PHE A 26 1.16 -10.70 20.42
N THR A 27 0.71 -11.92 20.75
CA THR A 27 0.19 -12.86 19.79
C THR A 27 -1.25 -12.46 19.55
N CYS A 28 -1.67 -12.42 18.30
CA CYS A 28 -3.02 -12.10 17.93
C CYS A 28 -3.99 -13.01 18.69
N GLU A 29 -5.15 -12.45 19.01
CA GLU A 29 -6.28 -13.20 19.57
C GLU A 29 -7.45 -13.27 18.59
N LEU A 30 -7.53 -12.30 17.67
CA LEU A 30 -8.59 -12.13 16.67
C LEU A 30 -8.01 -11.77 15.31
N ALA A 31 -8.72 -12.11 14.23
CA ALA A 31 -8.27 -11.85 12.87
C ALA A 31 -8.13 -10.36 12.54
N SER A 32 -8.91 -9.50 13.19
CA SER A 32 -8.89 -8.05 12.98
C SER A 32 -7.55 -7.41 13.39
N GLN A 33 -6.87 -7.98 14.40
CA GLN A 33 -5.53 -7.57 14.83
C GLN A 33 -4.45 -7.87 13.77
N CYS A 34 -4.79 -8.70 12.77
CA CYS A 34 -3.90 -9.10 11.69
C CYS A 34 -4.17 -8.35 10.39
N TYR A 35 -5.03 -7.32 10.40
CA TYR A 35 -5.38 -6.60 9.18
C TYR A 35 -4.15 -5.95 8.55
N SER A 36 -3.78 -6.40 7.36
CA SER A 36 -2.54 -6.01 6.68
C SER A 36 -2.73 -4.87 5.68
N PHE A 37 -3.96 -4.37 5.51
CA PHE A 37 -4.37 -3.44 4.45
C PHE A 37 -4.04 -3.92 3.02
N ASN A 38 -3.56 -5.16 2.85
CA ASN A 38 -3.25 -5.72 1.56
C ASN A 38 -4.48 -6.47 1.02
N PRO A 39 -5.14 -5.97 -0.04
CA PRO A 39 -6.35 -6.59 -0.59
C PRO A 39 -6.10 -7.98 -1.20
N CYS A 40 -4.83 -8.37 -1.37
CA CYS A 40 -4.43 -9.62 -1.98
C CYS A 40 -4.11 -10.74 -0.99
N VAL A 41 -4.34 -10.53 0.30
CA VAL A 41 -4.25 -11.59 1.30
C VAL A 41 -5.52 -11.62 2.15
N THR A 42 -5.88 -12.81 2.63
CA THR A 42 -6.81 -12.95 3.74
C THR A 42 -6.01 -13.05 5.03
N ASP A 43 -6.37 -12.21 5.99
CA ASP A 43 -5.74 -12.16 7.29
C ASP A 43 -6.46 -13.09 8.26
N THR A 44 -5.71 -13.91 8.98
CA THR A 44 -6.26 -14.81 10.00
C THR A 44 -5.32 -14.85 11.18
N CYS A 45 -5.89 -14.82 12.37
CA CYS A 45 -5.15 -15.09 13.58
C CYS A 45 -5.07 -16.61 13.81
N ASP A 46 -3.88 -17.19 13.64
CA ASP A 46 -3.60 -18.59 13.97
C ASP A 46 -2.15 -18.72 14.47
N PRO A 47 -1.89 -18.47 15.77
CA PRO A 47 -0.55 -18.58 16.34
C PRO A 47 0.05 -20.00 16.26
N GLY A 48 -0.78 -21.02 15.98
CA GLY A 48 -0.34 -22.40 15.79
C GLY A 48 0.08 -22.72 14.35
N ASN A 49 -0.19 -21.83 13.39
CA ASN A 49 0.15 -22.03 11.99
C ASN A 49 1.66 -21.97 11.78
N PRO A 50 2.28 -22.92 11.06
CA PRO A 50 3.71 -22.86 10.73
C PRO A 50 4.11 -21.63 9.91
N SER A 51 3.15 -20.97 9.26
CA SER A 51 3.35 -19.77 8.44
C SER A 51 3.04 -18.48 9.21
N ALA A 52 2.63 -18.56 10.48
CA ALA A 52 2.34 -17.39 11.28
C ALA A 52 3.59 -16.55 11.55
N GLY A 53 3.42 -15.23 11.53
CA GLY A 53 4.42 -14.27 11.99
C GLY A 53 4.71 -14.40 13.49
N SER A 54 5.64 -13.58 13.99
CA SER A 54 5.93 -13.52 15.43
C SER A 54 4.76 -12.99 16.28
N ASP A 55 3.82 -12.34 15.64
CA ASP A 55 2.53 -11.84 16.14
C ASP A 55 1.40 -12.88 16.02
N GLY A 56 1.66 -14.08 15.49
CA GLY A 56 0.62 -15.11 15.30
C GLY A 56 -0.29 -14.88 14.09
N CYS A 57 -0.07 -13.82 13.32
CA CYS A 57 -0.86 -13.50 12.14
C CYS A 57 -0.43 -14.33 10.93
N VAL A 58 -1.43 -14.81 10.18
CA VAL A 58 -1.25 -15.57 8.95
C VAL A 58 -1.88 -14.78 7.80
N HIS A 59 -1.06 -14.40 6.83
CA HIS A 59 -1.50 -13.73 5.61
C HIS A 59 -1.50 -14.74 4.46
N THR A 60 -2.69 -15.19 4.05
CA THR A 60 -2.82 -16.19 2.98
C THR A 60 -3.15 -15.49 1.68
N PRO A 61 -2.35 -15.66 0.60
CA PRO A 61 -2.67 -15.10 -0.71
C PRO A 61 -4.08 -15.47 -1.17
N VAL A 62 -4.84 -14.48 -1.65
CA VAL A 62 -6.08 -14.73 -2.39
C VAL A 62 -5.77 -15.34 -3.77
N ASP A 63 -6.81 -15.83 -4.45
CA ASP A 63 -6.67 -16.39 -5.79
C ASP A 63 -6.07 -15.39 -6.78
N ASP A 64 -5.14 -15.86 -7.61
CA ASP A 64 -4.56 -15.06 -8.68
C ASP A 64 -5.64 -14.54 -9.63
N GLY A 65 -5.56 -13.26 -10.01
CA GLY A 65 -6.57 -12.60 -10.83
C GLY A 65 -7.72 -11.96 -10.04
N THR A 66 -7.75 -12.08 -8.71
CA THR A 66 -8.66 -11.31 -7.86
C THR A 66 -8.44 -9.81 -8.10
N PRO A 67 -9.48 -9.01 -8.41
CA PRO A 67 -9.32 -7.57 -8.63
C PRO A 67 -8.79 -6.85 -7.39
N CYS A 68 -7.88 -5.92 -7.60
CA CYS A 68 -7.34 -5.02 -6.59
C CYS A 68 -7.00 -3.67 -7.23
N ASP A 69 -6.48 -2.73 -6.44
CA ASP A 69 -5.92 -1.46 -6.92
C ASP A 69 -4.47 -1.39 -6.44
N ASP A 70 -3.53 -1.22 -7.37
CA ASP A 70 -2.09 -1.16 -7.05
C ASP A 70 -1.63 0.27 -6.71
N GLY A 71 -2.57 1.23 -6.68
CA GLY A 71 -2.35 2.64 -6.37
C GLY A 71 -1.78 3.44 -7.55
N SER A 72 -1.51 2.82 -8.69
CA SER A 72 -0.94 3.50 -9.85
C SER A 72 -2.03 3.97 -10.81
N GLN A 73 -2.03 5.28 -11.09
CA GLN A 73 -2.94 5.87 -12.09
C GLN A 73 -2.63 5.43 -13.53
N CYS A 74 -1.49 4.80 -13.75
CA CYS A 74 -1.00 4.39 -15.07
C CYS A 74 -1.18 2.91 -15.37
N THR A 75 -1.88 2.20 -14.49
CA THR A 75 -2.29 0.80 -14.61
C THR A 75 -3.80 0.71 -14.46
N ALA A 76 -4.37 -0.37 -15.00
CA ALA A 76 -5.80 -0.59 -14.97
C ALA A 76 -6.12 -2.08 -15.02
N ASN A 77 -7.21 -2.47 -14.36
CA ASN A 77 -7.59 -3.88 -14.16
C ASN A 77 -6.51 -4.63 -13.38
N ASP A 78 -6.06 -4.02 -12.29
CA ASP A 78 -5.02 -4.55 -11.43
C ASP A 78 -5.54 -5.80 -10.73
N SER A 79 -4.61 -6.71 -10.47
CA SER A 79 -4.97 -8.03 -9.98
C SER A 79 -3.92 -8.58 -9.04
N CYS A 80 -4.41 -9.37 -8.09
CA CYS A 80 -3.58 -10.10 -7.17
C CYS A 80 -2.78 -11.17 -7.92
N GLN A 81 -1.47 -11.19 -7.67
CA GLN A 81 -0.55 -12.21 -8.14
C GLN A 81 0.32 -12.62 -6.96
N GLN A 82 0.17 -13.88 -6.51
CA GLN A 82 0.92 -14.43 -5.38
C GLN A 82 0.85 -13.54 -4.12
N GLY A 83 -0.33 -13.00 -3.81
CA GLY A 83 -0.55 -12.20 -2.60
C GLY A 83 -0.13 -10.74 -2.68
N THR A 84 0.29 -10.26 -3.85
CA THR A 84 0.62 -8.86 -4.10
C THR A 84 -0.32 -8.28 -5.14
N CYS A 85 -0.81 -7.05 -4.93
CA CYS A 85 -1.55 -6.34 -5.96
C CYS A 85 -0.59 -5.87 -7.05
N THR A 86 -0.84 -6.27 -8.29
CA THR A 86 0.02 -5.94 -9.42
C THR A 86 -0.77 -5.22 -10.51
N GLY A 87 -0.15 -4.17 -11.05
CA GLY A 87 -0.67 -3.41 -12.17
C GLY A 87 -1.04 -4.29 -13.37
N GLY A 88 -2.25 -4.11 -13.86
CA GLY A 88 -2.78 -4.88 -14.98
C GLY A 88 -2.32 -4.34 -16.33
N VAL A 89 -3.29 -3.88 -17.11
CA VAL A 89 -3.04 -3.27 -18.42
C VAL A 89 -2.53 -1.85 -18.23
N GLN A 90 -1.45 -1.52 -18.92
CA GLN A 90 -0.91 -0.17 -18.95
C GLN A 90 -1.95 0.79 -19.55
N VAL A 91 -2.22 1.86 -18.82
CA VAL A 91 -2.97 2.99 -19.36
C VAL A 91 -2.18 3.58 -20.54
N ALA A 92 -2.89 4.09 -21.54
CA ALA A 92 -2.25 4.59 -22.76
C ALA A 92 -1.25 5.71 -22.46
N ASP A 93 -0.08 5.65 -23.10
CA ASP A 93 0.93 6.69 -22.96
C ASP A 93 0.36 8.06 -23.31
N GLY A 94 0.71 9.08 -22.52
CA GLY A 94 0.17 10.44 -22.65
C GLY A 94 -1.19 10.66 -21.97
N SER A 95 -1.74 9.66 -21.29
CA SER A 95 -2.88 9.86 -20.37
C SER A 95 -2.44 10.70 -19.18
N GLU A 96 -3.26 11.68 -18.78
CA GLU A 96 -3.02 12.51 -17.60
C GLU A 96 -2.93 11.64 -16.34
N CYS A 97 -1.95 11.92 -15.50
CA CYS A 97 -1.79 11.38 -14.16
C CYS A 97 -1.19 12.46 -13.25
N ASP A 98 -0.86 12.12 -12.00
CA ASP A 98 -0.12 12.97 -11.06
C ASP A 98 0.93 12.11 -10.36
N ASP A 99 2.21 12.47 -10.46
CA ASP A 99 3.32 11.73 -9.84
C ASP A 99 3.60 12.20 -8.39
N GLY A 100 2.83 13.18 -7.91
CA GLY A 100 2.92 13.74 -6.56
C GLY A 100 4.14 14.62 -6.33
N ASN A 101 4.99 14.85 -7.34
CA ASN A 101 6.15 15.69 -7.20
C ASN A 101 5.81 17.14 -7.57
N PRO A 102 5.89 18.11 -6.65
CA PRO A 102 5.59 19.52 -6.96
C PRO A 102 6.58 20.16 -7.93
N CYS A 103 7.70 19.48 -8.24
CA CYS A 103 8.72 19.93 -9.18
C CYS A 103 8.64 19.26 -10.56
N THR A 104 7.54 18.58 -10.86
CA THR A 104 7.16 18.12 -12.19
C THR A 104 5.88 18.83 -12.64
N ALA A 105 5.60 18.79 -13.94
CA ALA A 105 4.32 19.19 -14.50
C ALA A 105 4.03 18.47 -15.81
N ASN A 106 2.77 18.58 -16.26
CA ASN A 106 2.26 17.85 -17.42
C ASN A 106 2.44 16.34 -17.27
N ASP A 107 2.21 15.84 -16.06
CA ASP A 107 2.43 14.45 -15.73
C ASP A 107 1.54 13.55 -16.57
N VAL A 108 2.20 12.57 -17.19
CA VAL A 108 1.56 11.61 -18.07
C VAL A 108 2.07 10.22 -17.82
N CYS A 109 1.23 9.24 -18.13
CA CYS A 109 1.65 7.87 -18.15
C CYS A 109 2.68 7.65 -19.27
N VAL A 110 3.81 7.06 -18.89
CA VAL A 110 4.86 6.62 -19.80
C VAL A 110 5.27 5.21 -19.38
N ALA A 111 4.97 4.22 -20.21
CA ALA A 111 5.29 2.81 -19.94
C ALA A 111 4.82 2.34 -18.54
N GLY A 112 3.60 2.75 -18.14
CA GLY A 112 2.94 2.33 -16.90
C GLY A 112 3.33 3.06 -15.64
N SER A 113 4.20 4.05 -15.73
CA SER A 113 4.54 4.91 -14.60
C SER A 113 4.11 6.34 -14.91
N CYS A 114 3.66 7.05 -13.87
CA CYS A 114 3.40 8.48 -13.98
C CYS A 114 4.72 9.24 -13.93
N ALA A 115 4.94 10.15 -14.89
CA ALA A 115 6.11 11.00 -14.93
C ALA A 115 5.77 12.35 -15.58
N GLY A 116 6.28 13.43 -15.02
CA GLY A 116 6.18 14.77 -15.60
C GLY A 116 7.48 15.36 -16.15
N ASP A 117 7.32 16.52 -16.79
CA ASP A 117 8.40 17.40 -17.21
C ASP A 117 9.00 18.10 -15.99
N ILE A 118 10.33 18.05 -15.83
CA ILE A 118 11.04 18.74 -14.76
C ILE A 118 10.79 20.26 -14.85
N GLN A 119 10.31 20.84 -13.75
CA GLN A 119 10.15 22.29 -13.63
C GLN A 119 11.51 23.00 -13.61
N PRO A 120 11.61 24.23 -14.11
CA PRO A 120 12.85 25.02 -14.04
C PRO A 120 13.36 25.20 -12.60
N ASP A 121 14.68 25.21 -12.43
CA ASP A 121 15.30 25.52 -11.15
C ASP A 121 14.84 26.89 -10.61
N GLY A 122 14.51 26.95 -9.32
CA GLY A 122 13.97 28.15 -8.69
C GLY A 122 12.45 28.29 -8.77
N THR A 123 11.74 27.35 -9.41
CA THR A 123 10.27 27.31 -9.36
C THR A 123 9.81 27.06 -7.92
N PRO A 124 8.91 27.89 -7.35
CA PRO A 124 8.40 27.66 -6.00
C PRO A 124 7.70 26.31 -5.89
N CYS A 125 7.98 25.59 -4.81
CA CYS A 125 7.35 24.33 -4.44
C CYS A 125 7.16 24.28 -2.92
N ASP A 126 6.70 23.15 -2.40
CA ASP A 126 6.61 22.87 -0.96
C ASP A 126 7.14 21.45 -0.75
N ASP A 127 8.19 21.29 0.05
CA ASP A 127 8.79 19.97 0.35
C ASP A 127 8.12 19.30 1.55
N LEU A 128 7.05 19.90 2.08
CA LEU A 128 6.25 19.48 3.24
C LEU A 128 7.06 19.35 4.53
N ASN A 129 8.28 19.90 4.57
CA ASN A 129 9.07 19.94 5.78
C ASN A 129 8.90 21.31 6.45
N ALA A 130 8.23 21.34 7.60
CA ALA A 130 8.03 22.57 8.37
C ALA A 130 9.35 23.25 8.84
N CYS A 131 10.48 22.56 8.72
CA CYS A 131 11.82 23.06 9.07
C CYS A 131 12.68 23.48 7.88
N THR A 132 12.08 23.63 6.71
CA THR A 132 12.64 24.30 5.54
C THR A 132 11.83 25.55 5.21
N ALA A 133 12.39 26.45 4.41
CA ALA A 133 11.65 27.52 3.78
C ALA A 133 12.29 27.96 2.47
N ASN A 134 11.58 28.81 1.75
CA ASN A 134 11.94 29.24 0.40
C ASN A 134 12.13 28.04 -0.53
N ASP A 135 11.24 27.05 -0.40
CA ASP A 135 11.38 25.80 -1.12
C ASP A 135 11.25 26.03 -2.62
N VAL A 136 12.23 25.52 -3.32
CA VAL A 136 12.35 25.67 -4.76
C VAL A 136 12.78 24.38 -5.40
N CYS A 137 12.37 24.20 -6.64
CA CYS A 137 12.83 23.11 -7.46
C CYS A 137 14.32 23.26 -7.77
N SER A 138 15.04 22.16 -7.60
CA SER A 138 16.45 22.02 -7.93
C SER A 138 16.67 20.63 -8.52
N ALA A 139 16.97 20.58 -9.82
CA ALA A 139 17.15 19.32 -10.56
C ALA A 139 15.97 18.32 -10.42
N GLY A 140 14.73 18.84 -10.37
CA GLY A 140 13.50 18.03 -10.29
C GLY A 140 13.11 17.57 -8.88
N ALA A 141 13.82 17.96 -7.84
CA ALA A 141 13.43 17.77 -6.46
C ALA A 141 13.05 19.10 -5.81
N CYS A 142 12.02 19.10 -4.95
CA CYS A 142 11.72 20.25 -4.12
C CYS A 142 12.69 20.29 -2.93
N THR A 143 13.38 21.41 -2.76
CA THR A 143 14.36 21.59 -1.68
C THR A 143 14.24 22.98 -1.09
N GLY A 144 14.26 23.09 0.24
CA GLY A 144 14.31 24.37 0.94
C GLY A 144 15.58 24.66 1.72
N ASP A 145 15.69 25.91 2.18
CA ASP A 145 16.72 26.36 3.11
C ASP A 145 16.38 25.86 4.53
N ILE A 146 17.33 25.19 5.17
CA ILE A 146 17.15 24.71 6.56
C ILE A 146 16.91 25.89 7.50
N GLN A 147 15.81 25.84 8.24
CA GLN A 147 15.48 26.80 9.28
C GLN A 147 16.50 26.75 10.43
N PRO A 148 16.76 27.89 11.10
CA PRO A 148 17.59 27.91 12.30
C PRO A 148 17.11 26.93 13.39
N GLU A 149 18.07 26.39 14.14
CA GLU A 149 17.79 25.57 15.32
C GLU A 149 16.90 26.33 16.31
N GLY A 150 15.81 25.70 16.76
CA GLY A 150 14.83 26.31 17.65
C GLY A 150 13.75 27.16 16.97
N SER A 151 13.75 27.28 15.63
CA SER A 151 12.63 27.88 14.91
C SER A 151 11.33 27.12 15.21
N PRO A 152 10.19 27.82 15.39
CA PRO A 152 8.91 27.16 15.62
C PRO A 152 8.49 26.39 14.36
N CYS A 153 7.95 25.19 14.56
CA CYS A 153 7.38 24.36 13.51
C CYS A 153 6.16 23.60 14.09
N ASP A 154 5.52 22.77 13.28
CA ASP A 154 4.47 21.85 13.67
C ASP A 154 4.82 20.50 13.05
N ASP A 155 4.97 19.45 13.88
CA ASP A 155 5.28 18.10 13.40
C ASP A 155 4.02 17.28 13.07
N GLY A 156 2.84 17.91 13.17
CA GLY A 156 1.54 17.32 12.88
C GLY A 156 1.08 16.29 13.92
N ASN A 157 1.88 16.03 14.96
CA ASN A 157 1.52 15.07 15.99
C ASN A 157 0.73 15.78 17.11
N PRO A 158 -0.53 15.42 17.36
CA PRO A 158 -1.33 16.06 18.43
C PRO A 158 -0.78 15.81 19.84
N CYS A 159 0.15 14.85 19.99
CA CYS A 159 0.77 14.47 21.25
C CYS A 159 2.15 15.07 21.50
N THR A 160 2.56 16.04 20.70
CA THR A 160 3.74 16.87 20.89
C THR A 160 3.34 18.32 21.15
N ALA A 161 4.25 19.07 21.77
CA ALA A 161 4.08 20.50 21.95
C ALA A 161 5.43 21.20 21.97
N SER A 162 5.38 22.51 21.76
CA SER A 162 6.57 23.37 21.67
C SER A 162 7.53 22.89 20.57
N ASP A 163 6.95 22.54 19.42
CA ASP A 163 7.71 21.90 18.35
C ASP A 163 8.67 22.90 17.72
N THR A 164 9.90 22.44 17.58
CA THR A 164 11.00 23.25 17.09
C THR A 164 11.89 22.47 16.16
N CYS A 165 12.51 23.20 15.24
CA CYS A 165 13.45 22.63 14.31
C CYS A 165 14.74 22.24 15.02
N ALA A 166 15.08 20.96 14.87
CA ALA A 166 16.32 20.37 15.35
C ALA A 166 16.97 19.56 14.24
N GLN A 167 18.16 19.95 13.78
CA GLN A 167 18.88 19.28 12.69
C GLN A 167 18.06 19.11 11.39
N GLY A 168 17.22 20.10 11.07
CA GLY A 168 16.39 20.10 9.85
C GLY A 168 15.12 19.25 9.91
N ALA A 169 14.77 18.70 11.08
CA ALA A 169 13.50 18.02 11.34
C ALA A 169 12.69 18.77 12.39
N CYS A 170 11.37 18.76 12.26
CA CYS A 170 10.49 19.29 13.31
C CYS A 170 10.39 18.28 14.45
N THR A 171 10.66 18.71 15.67
CA THR A 171 10.62 17.85 16.86
C THR A 171 9.91 18.53 18.00
N GLY A 172 9.00 17.80 18.64
CA GLY A 172 8.25 18.28 19.80
C GLY A 172 8.60 17.65 21.14
N VAL A 173 8.07 18.25 22.21
CA VAL A 173 8.09 17.68 23.56
C VAL A 173 6.90 16.74 23.72
N ALA A 174 7.18 15.46 23.99
CA ALA A 174 6.16 14.45 24.21
C ALA A 174 5.21 14.80 25.37
N LEU A 175 3.92 14.81 25.08
CA LEU A 175 2.85 15.04 26.05
C LEU A 175 2.39 13.73 26.71
N THR A 176 1.72 13.86 27.86
CA THR A 176 1.04 12.75 28.55
C THR A 176 -0.23 13.27 29.22
N GLY A 177 -1.36 12.57 28.98
CA GLY A 177 -2.67 12.94 29.53
C GLY A 177 -3.34 14.13 28.84
N THR A 178 -2.80 14.59 27.71
CA THR A 178 -3.46 15.58 26.84
C THR A 178 -4.47 14.86 25.94
N PRO A 179 -5.70 15.35 25.78
CA PRO A 179 -6.65 14.81 24.81
C PRO A 179 -6.07 14.84 23.39
N CYS A 180 -6.27 13.77 22.65
CA CYS A 180 -5.92 13.67 21.24
C CYS A 180 -7.03 12.89 20.50
N ASP A 181 -6.80 12.56 19.24
CA ASP A 181 -7.67 11.70 18.43
C ASP A 181 -6.75 10.66 17.80
N ASP A 182 -6.95 9.38 18.11
CA ASP A 182 -6.12 8.29 17.60
C ASP A 182 -6.60 7.77 16.22
N GLY A 183 -7.67 8.36 15.70
CA GLY A 183 -8.30 8.01 14.43
C GLY A 183 -9.15 6.75 14.48
N ASN A 184 -9.26 6.08 15.64
CA ASN A 184 -10.13 4.94 15.83
C ASN A 184 -11.45 5.39 16.48
N PRO A 185 -12.57 5.43 15.74
CA PRO A 185 -13.87 5.81 16.33
C PRO A 185 -14.41 4.79 17.34
N CYS A 186 -13.75 3.63 17.49
CA CYS A 186 -14.09 2.58 18.46
C CYS A 186 -13.23 2.60 19.73
N THR A 187 -12.47 3.66 19.96
CA THR A 187 -11.87 3.96 21.26
C THR A 187 -12.51 5.21 21.87
N GLY A 188 -12.46 5.28 23.20
CA GLY A 188 -12.89 6.45 23.96
C GLY A 188 -11.73 7.05 24.74
N ASP A 189 -11.90 8.30 25.16
CA ASP A 189 -10.96 9.03 26.02
C ASP A 189 -9.51 8.97 25.50
N ASP A 190 -9.32 9.27 24.21
CA ASP A 190 -8.02 9.30 23.56
C ASP A 190 -7.08 10.30 24.24
N LEU A 191 -5.96 9.77 24.73
CA LEU A 191 -5.00 10.52 25.51
C LEU A 191 -3.59 10.22 25.06
N CYS A 192 -2.78 11.27 25.06
CA CYS A 192 -1.37 11.13 24.79
C CYS A 192 -0.69 10.29 25.87
N ALA A 193 0.13 9.33 25.44
CA ALA A 193 1.03 8.56 26.28
C ALA A 193 2.44 8.63 25.70
N ARG A 194 3.31 9.42 26.34
CA ARG A 194 4.71 9.59 25.92
C ARG A 194 4.86 10.02 24.44
N GLY A 195 4.00 10.93 23.98
CA GLY A 195 4.05 11.48 22.63
C GLY A 195 3.34 10.65 21.56
N ILE A 196 2.64 9.59 21.95
CA ILE A 196 1.82 8.76 21.07
C ILE A 196 0.36 8.96 21.46
N CYS A 197 -0.51 9.22 20.48
CA CYS A 197 -1.95 9.22 20.72
C CYS A 197 -2.46 7.78 20.75
N GLY A 198 -3.27 7.44 21.75
CA GLY A 198 -3.96 6.17 21.81
C GLY A 198 -5.21 6.26 22.64
N GLY A 199 -6.21 5.48 22.25
CA GLY A 199 -7.49 5.37 22.92
C GLY A 199 -7.56 4.19 23.90
N ASP A 200 -8.06 4.47 25.10
CA ASP A 200 -8.35 3.50 26.17
C ASP A 200 -9.40 4.11 27.12
N PRO A 201 -10.56 3.46 27.35
CA PRO A 201 -10.94 2.11 26.93
C PRO A 201 -11.43 2.00 25.49
N ALA A 202 -11.28 0.81 24.91
CA ALA A 202 -12.07 0.42 23.75
C ALA A 202 -13.57 0.53 24.08
N LEU A 203 -14.35 1.05 23.14
CA LEU A 203 -15.80 1.08 23.25
C LEU A 203 -16.35 -0.35 23.23
N GLU A 204 -17.51 -0.55 23.86
CA GLU A 204 -18.17 -1.85 23.88
C GLU A 204 -18.64 -2.26 22.47
N ASP A 205 -18.65 -3.57 22.21
CA ASP A 205 -19.20 -4.10 20.96
C ASP A 205 -20.65 -3.64 20.76
N GLY A 206 -20.96 -3.14 19.57
CA GLY A 206 -22.26 -2.56 19.22
C GLY A 206 -22.42 -1.09 19.61
N ALA A 207 -21.37 -0.41 20.07
CA ALA A 207 -21.35 1.05 20.12
C ALA A 207 -21.41 1.63 18.70
N ASP A 208 -22.17 2.72 18.52
CA ASP A 208 -22.24 3.45 17.25
C ASP A 208 -20.86 4.06 16.93
N CYS A 209 -20.42 3.92 15.68
CA CYS A 209 -19.21 4.54 15.16
C CYS A 209 -19.45 5.01 13.72
N ASP A 210 -18.42 5.56 13.06
CA ASP A 210 -18.46 5.91 11.63
C ASP A 210 -17.15 5.41 11.01
N ASP A 211 -17.22 4.46 10.08
CA ASP A 211 -16.03 3.88 9.43
C ASP A 211 -15.54 4.74 8.26
N ALA A 212 -16.12 5.94 8.09
CA ALA A 212 -15.91 6.90 7.03
C ALA A 212 -16.14 6.32 5.61
N ASN A 213 -16.74 5.13 5.51
CA ASN A 213 -17.06 4.52 4.24
C ASN A 213 -18.50 4.88 3.85
N PRO A 214 -18.72 5.70 2.81
CA PRO A 214 -20.05 6.13 2.42
C PRO A 214 -20.93 4.98 1.86
N CYS A 215 -20.36 3.80 1.61
CA CYS A 215 -21.06 2.60 1.13
C CYS A 215 -21.44 1.61 2.24
N THR A 216 -21.16 1.92 3.50
CA THR A 216 -21.65 1.19 4.68
C THR A 216 -22.71 2.02 5.42
N SER A 217 -23.50 1.35 6.24
CA SER A 217 -24.51 1.95 7.11
C SER A 217 -24.69 1.10 8.35
N ASP A 218 -25.19 1.72 9.41
CA ASP A 218 -25.30 1.11 10.75
C ASP A 218 -23.92 0.62 11.21
N ASP A 219 -22.93 1.54 11.17
CA ASP A 219 -21.55 1.24 11.54
C ASP A 219 -21.43 1.07 13.05
N LEU A 220 -20.87 -0.07 13.45
CA LEU A 220 -20.79 -0.48 14.84
C LEU A 220 -19.39 -0.96 15.16
N CYS A 221 -18.99 -0.72 16.41
CA CYS A 221 -17.77 -1.27 16.94
C CYS A 221 -17.87 -2.77 17.12
N GLN A 222 -16.88 -3.49 16.61
CA GLN A 222 -16.69 -4.90 16.86
C GLN A 222 -15.21 -5.18 17.08
N ASP A 223 -14.87 -5.63 18.29
CA ASP A 223 -13.49 -5.95 18.69
C ASP A 223 -12.51 -4.77 18.51
N GLY A 224 -13.01 -3.54 18.70
CA GLY A 224 -12.23 -2.30 18.56
C GLY A 224 -12.09 -1.77 17.13
N PHE A 225 -12.81 -2.33 16.16
CA PHE A 225 -12.86 -1.85 14.77
C PHE A 225 -14.25 -1.36 14.41
N CYS A 226 -14.33 -0.28 13.65
CA CYS A 226 -15.59 0.23 13.13
C CYS A 226 -15.87 -0.37 11.75
N ALA A 227 -17.05 -0.97 11.61
CA ALA A 227 -17.54 -1.44 10.31
C ALA A 227 -19.07 -1.48 10.30
N GLY A 228 -19.66 -1.18 9.14
CA GLY A 228 -21.10 -1.34 8.94
C GLY A 228 -21.50 -2.37 7.89
N PHE A 229 -22.79 -2.40 7.61
CA PHE A 229 -23.37 -3.24 6.58
C PHE A 229 -23.38 -2.51 5.24
N LEU A 230 -23.01 -3.22 4.16
CA LEU A 230 -23.08 -2.67 2.81
C LEU A 230 -24.50 -2.17 2.49
N VAL A 231 -24.60 -0.92 2.05
CA VAL A 231 -25.88 -0.35 1.60
C VAL A 231 -26.42 -1.12 0.39
N PRO A 232 -27.74 -1.35 0.28
CA PRO A 232 -28.31 -2.10 -0.84
C PRO A 232 -28.03 -1.47 -2.21
N ASP A 233 -27.87 -2.32 -3.23
CA ASP A 233 -27.67 -1.94 -4.63
C ASP A 233 -28.64 -0.82 -5.08
N GLY A 234 -28.10 0.39 -5.26
CA GLY A 234 -28.84 1.56 -5.72
C GLY A 234 -29.04 2.67 -4.68
N ALA A 235 -28.54 2.51 -3.45
CA ALA A 235 -28.19 3.67 -2.63
C ALA A 235 -27.10 4.49 -3.36
N ILE A 236 -27.17 5.82 -3.27
CA ILE A 236 -26.11 6.68 -3.79
C ILE A 236 -25.03 6.69 -2.72
N CYS A 237 -24.09 5.77 -2.77
CA CYS A 237 -22.80 5.98 -2.13
C CYS A 237 -21.89 6.65 -3.17
N ASN A 238 -21.44 7.86 -2.85
CA ASN A 238 -20.46 8.56 -3.66
C ASN A 238 -19.11 8.31 -3.00
N ASP A 239 -18.45 7.24 -3.41
CA ASP A 239 -17.06 6.88 -3.07
C ASP A 239 -16.04 7.75 -3.82
N ASP A 240 -16.49 8.90 -4.35
CA ASP A 240 -15.78 9.76 -5.29
C ASP A 240 -15.15 9.02 -6.49
N ASN A 241 -15.56 7.77 -6.74
CA ASN A 241 -15.14 6.99 -7.88
C ASN A 241 -16.18 7.18 -9.01
N PRO A 242 -15.82 7.84 -10.12
CA PRO A 242 -16.74 8.09 -11.22
C PRO A 242 -17.20 6.82 -11.95
N CYS A 243 -16.63 5.65 -11.63
CA CYS A 243 -16.91 4.38 -12.32
C CYS A 243 -17.74 3.36 -11.53
N THR A 244 -18.05 3.58 -10.25
CA THR A 244 -18.84 2.65 -9.40
C THR A 244 -20.30 3.06 -9.24
N THR A 245 -20.66 4.34 -9.43
CA THR A 245 -22.06 4.77 -9.36
C THR A 245 -22.87 4.33 -10.59
N ARG A 246 -23.60 3.22 -10.48
CA ARG A 246 -24.48 2.70 -11.57
C ARG A 246 -25.62 3.65 -11.98
N ARG A 247 -25.83 4.79 -11.32
CA ARG A 247 -26.98 5.69 -11.55
C ARG A 247 -26.74 6.90 -12.47
N ASP A 248 -25.51 7.25 -12.84
CA ASP A 248 -25.28 8.39 -13.74
C ASP A 248 -25.41 8.10 -15.24
N ARG A 249 -25.68 6.86 -15.62
CA ARG A 249 -25.95 6.52 -17.03
C ARG A 249 -27.35 6.91 -17.52
N VAL A 250 -28.27 7.33 -16.64
CA VAL A 250 -29.67 7.64 -17.04
C VAL A 250 -29.99 9.15 -17.08
N ARG A 251 -29.31 10.02 -16.31
CA ARG A 251 -29.66 11.45 -16.24
C ARG A 251 -28.95 12.38 -17.24
N ARG A 252 -27.94 11.91 -17.99
CA ARG A 252 -27.31 12.73 -19.06
C ARG A 252 -27.96 12.62 -20.44
N ARG A 253 -28.91 11.70 -20.67
CA ARG A 253 -29.62 11.59 -21.98
C ARG A 253 -30.90 12.42 -22.09
N GLN A 254 -31.43 12.96 -21.00
CA GLN A 254 -32.66 13.79 -21.06
C GLN A 254 -32.43 15.31 -21.04
N ARG A 255 -31.21 15.80 -20.74
CA ARG A 255 -30.90 17.25 -20.76
C ARG A 255 -30.11 17.72 -21.99
N LEU A 256 -30.16 16.99 -23.11
CA LEU A 256 -29.53 17.39 -24.37
C LEU A 256 -30.52 17.60 -25.54
N HIS A 257 -31.83 17.43 -25.32
CA HIS A 257 -32.84 17.66 -26.37
C HIS A 257 -33.64 18.97 -26.26
N GLU A 258 -33.32 19.87 -25.31
CA GLU A 258 -34.07 21.14 -25.15
C GLU A 258 -33.23 22.42 -25.19
N ARG A 259 -31.98 22.39 -25.68
CA ARG A 259 -31.27 23.64 -25.98
C ARG A 259 -31.45 24.03 -27.43
N ARG A 260 -32.47 24.89 -27.64
CA ARG A 260 -32.60 25.74 -28.82
C ARG A 260 -31.26 26.44 -29.11
N TYR A 261 -30.93 26.42 -30.38
CA TYR A 261 -29.89 27.18 -31.07
C TYR A 261 -29.73 28.61 -30.53
N VAL A 262 -28.54 28.94 -30.04
CA VAL A 262 -28.03 30.32 -29.91
C VAL A 262 -26.58 30.31 -30.41
N PRO A 263 -26.24 31.03 -31.51
CA PRO A 263 -24.89 31.03 -32.04
C PRO A 263 -24.01 32.06 -31.32
N GLY A 264 -22.85 31.62 -30.82
CA GLY A 264 -21.73 32.50 -30.42
C GLY A 264 -21.39 32.46 -28.93
N GLY A 265 -20.42 31.62 -28.56
CA GLY A 265 -19.78 31.65 -27.23
C GLY A 265 -18.88 30.44 -27.02
N ARG A 266 -17.56 30.63 -27.03
CA ARG A 266 -16.58 29.60 -26.63
C ARG A 266 -16.65 29.42 -25.12
N LEU A 267 -16.98 28.22 -24.66
CA LEU A 267 -16.75 27.78 -23.29
C LEU A 267 -15.81 26.57 -23.34
N HIS A 268 -14.62 26.72 -22.77
CA HIS A 268 -13.72 25.62 -22.45
C HIS A 268 -14.32 24.87 -21.25
N GLY A 269 -14.93 23.70 -21.51
CA GLY A 269 -15.42 22.80 -20.47
C GLY A 269 -14.48 21.60 -20.35
N ARG A 270 -13.88 21.44 -19.16
CA ARG A 270 -13.14 20.24 -18.75
C ARG A 270 -13.96 18.98 -19.05
N ARG A 271 -13.38 18.03 -19.77
CA ARG A 271 -14.01 16.72 -20.00
C ARG A 271 -13.68 15.84 -18.80
N ALA A 272 -14.66 15.59 -17.94
CA ALA A 272 -14.61 14.53 -16.95
C ALA A 272 -14.39 13.17 -17.64
N GLY A 273 -13.52 12.34 -17.05
CA GLY A 273 -13.08 11.03 -17.55
C GLY A 273 -14.23 10.13 -17.99
N ALA A 274 -14.04 9.44 -19.10
CA ALA A 274 -15.04 8.56 -19.69
C ALA A 274 -14.82 7.11 -19.24
N CYS A 275 -15.62 6.61 -18.30
CA CYS A 275 -15.64 5.17 -17.98
C CYS A 275 -16.15 4.38 -19.22
N ARG A 276 -15.25 3.72 -19.95
CA ARG A 276 -15.62 2.74 -20.99
C ARG A 276 -15.82 1.39 -20.31
N HIS A 277 -17.02 0.81 -20.46
CA HIS A 277 -17.24 -0.60 -20.17
C HIS A 277 -17.68 -1.31 -21.44
N ALA A 278 -16.84 -2.27 -21.87
CA ALA A 278 -17.22 -3.30 -22.81
C ALA A 278 -18.13 -4.30 -22.08
N VAL A 279 -19.44 -4.14 -22.23
CA VAL A 279 -20.38 -5.20 -21.83
C VAL A 279 -20.28 -6.30 -22.88
N SER A 280 -19.60 -7.40 -22.57
CA SER A 280 -19.61 -8.66 -23.33
C SER A 280 -20.95 -9.38 -23.14
N GLY A 281 -22.05 -8.71 -23.51
CA GLY A 281 -23.38 -9.29 -23.55
C GLY A 281 -23.61 -10.02 -24.88
N GLY A 282 -23.09 -11.25 -25.00
CA GLY A 282 -23.37 -12.14 -26.12
C GLY A 282 -24.84 -12.54 -26.18
N ARG A 283 -25.68 -11.72 -26.83
CA ARG A 283 -27.04 -12.11 -27.24
C ARG A 283 -26.96 -13.00 -28.47
N GLN A 284 -26.90 -14.32 -28.28
CA GLN A 284 -27.19 -15.27 -29.35
C GLN A 284 -28.64 -15.09 -29.79
N ARG A 285 -28.84 -14.51 -30.98
CA ARG A 285 -30.13 -14.52 -31.65
C ARG A 285 -30.37 -15.92 -32.19
N LEU A 286 -31.28 -16.66 -31.57
CA LEU A 286 -31.86 -17.88 -32.13
C LEU A 286 -32.62 -17.53 -33.41
N HIS A 287 -31.99 -17.73 -34.56
CA HIS A 287 -32.70 -17.79 -35.84
C HIS A 287 -33.29 -19.19 -36.00
N ALA A 288 -34.59 -19.30 -35.74
CA ALA A 288 -35.39 -20.44 -36.15
C ALA A 288 -35.42 -20.54 -37.68
N ARG A 289 -34.65 -21.47 -38.26
CA ARG A 289 -34.81 -21.89 -39.65
C ARG A 289 -35.78 -23.08 -39.71
N ARG A 290 -36.93 -22.84 -40.34
CA ARG A 290 -37.92 -23.86 -40.72
C ARG A 290 -37.27 -24.96 -41.56
N VAL A 291 -37.41 -26.19 -41.10
CA VAL A 291 -37.14 -27.41 -41.88
C VAL A 291 -38.32 -27.65 -42.83
N ARG A 292 -38.04 -27.84 -44.11
CA ARG A 292 -38.95 -28.49 -45.07
C ARG A 292 -38.28 -29.78 -45.55
N HIS A 293 -39.01 -30.89 -45.42
CA HIS A 293 -38.69 -32.23 -45.91
C HIS A 293 -38.76 -32.34 -47.43
N LEU A 294 -38.02 -33.33 -47.95
CA LEU A 294 -38.15 -34.15 -49.19
C LEU A 294 -36.72 -34.36 -49.75
N GLY A 295 -36.21 -35.54 -50.08
CA GLY A 295 -36.65 -36.94 -50.09
C GLY A 295 -35.43 -37.83 -50.45
N ASP A 296 -35.61 -39.14 -50.35
CA ASP A 296 -34.64 -40.24 -50.49
C ASP A 296 -33.68 -40.22 -51.70
N VAL A 297 -32.51 -40.86 -51.56
CA VAL A 297 -32.07 -42.08 -52.27
C VAL A 297 -30.62 -42.45 -51.84
N SER A 298 -30.41 -43.71 -51.45
CA SER A 298 -29.13 -44.44 -51.26
C SER A 298 -28.95 -45.47 -52.39
N PRO A 299 -27.85 -46.26 -52.54
CA PRO A 299 -26.40 -46.15 -52.22
C PRO A 299 -25.57 -46.61 -53.49
N PRO A 300 -24.44 -47.38 -53.49
CA PRO A 300 -23.37 -47.67 -52.51
C PRO A 300 -21.91 -47.56 -53.09
N ALA A 301 -20.88 -47.70 -52.24
CA ALA A 301 -19.83 -48.75 -52.40
C ALA A 301 -18.62 -48.57 -51.46
N ARG A 302 -18.17 -49.71 -50.93
CA ARG A 302 -16.97 -49.97 -50.14
C ARG A 302 -15.69 -49.83 -50.98
N GLN A 303 -14.56 -49.51 -50.35
CA GLN A 303 -13.35 -50.34 -50.44
C GLN A 303 -12.32 -50.03 -49.34
N ARG A 304 -11.73 -51.10 -48.80
CA ARG A 304 -10.62 -51.15 -47.84
C ARG A 304 -9.28 -51.11 -48.58
N GLY A 305 -8.21 -50.63 -47.94
CA GLY A 305 -6.84 -50.90 -48.38
C GLY A 305 -5.76 -50.39 -47.41
N HIS A 306 -5.10 -51.32 -46.72
CA HIS A 306 -3.89 -51.12 -45.92
C HIS A 306 -2.63 -50.99 -46.81
N ARG A 307 -1.60 -50.23 -46.37
CA ARG A 307 -0.18 -50.64 -46.21
C ARG A 307 0.77 -49.45 -45.91
N LEU A 308 1.64 -49.65 -44.91
CA LEU A 308 2.86 -48.88 -44.57
C LEU A 308 4.07 -49.35 -45.45
N PRO A 309 5.32 -48.91 -45.19
CA PRO A 309 6.08 -47.78 -45.77
C PRO A 309 7.26 -48.27 -46.67
N PRO A 310 8.22 -47.40 -47.04
CA PRO A 310 9.59 -47.67 -46.55
C PRO A 310 10.45 -46.44 -46.19
N ASP A 311 11.40 -46.71 -45.30
CA ASP A 311 12.60 -45.94 -44.92
C ASP A 311 13.53 -45.60 -46.09
N VAL A 312 14.26 -44.47 -46.02
CA VAL A 312 15.75 -44.47 -46.02
C VAL A 312 16.38 -43.16 -45.46
N ARG A 313 17.06 -43.29 -44.31
CA ARG A 313 18.43 -42.83 -43.92
C ARG A 313 18.85 -41.35 -44.12
N ARG A 314 19.13 -40.62 -43.02
CA ARG A 314 20.41 -40.43 -42.26
C ARG A 314 21.33 -39.32 -42.78
N LEU A 315 21.69 -38.39 -41.87
CA LEU A 315 23.04 -38.06 -41.35
C LEU A 315 22.87 -36.91 -40.31
N ARG A 316 23.11 -37.12 -39.00
CA ARG A 316 24.36 -36.84 -38.23
C ARG A 316 24.82 -35.36 -38.37
N ARG A 317 25.15 -34.57 -37.35
CA ARG A 317 25.66 -34.77 -35.97
C ARG A 317 25.65 -33.39 -35.25
N GLY A 318 25.67 -33.38 -33.92
CA GLY A 318 26.19 -32.25 -33.13
C GLY A 318 25.52 -32.11 -31.76
N ARG A 319 26.05 -32.79 -30.74
CA ARG A 319 25.77 -32.53 -29.32
C ARG A 319 26.92 -31.65 -28.82
N ASP A 320 26.62 -30.56 -28.12
CA ASP A 320 27.57 -29.93 -27.21
C ASP A 320 26.95 -29.76 -25.83
N LEU A 321 27.80 -30.04 -24.85
CA LEU A 321 27.57 -30.19 -23.43
C LEU A 321 27.51 -28.81 -22.77
N GLN A 322 26.45 -28.52 -22.02
CA GLN A 322 26.44 -27.38 -21.09
C GLN A 322 27.20 -27.77 -19.82
N ARG A 323 28.31 -27.06 -19.60
CA ARG A 323 29.16 -27.10 -18.42
C ARG A 323 28.51 -26.25 -17.32
N VAL A 324 28.37 -26.85 -16.15
CA VAL A 324 27.95 -26.20 -14.90
C VAL A 324 29.12 -25.34 -14.40
N GLU A 325 28.92 -24.03 -14.23
CA GLU A 325 29.80 -23.19 -13.43
C GLU A 325 29.06 -22.72 -12.18
N ARG A 326 29.62 -23.13 -11.04
CA ARG A 326 29.26 -22.72 -9.69
C ARG A 326 30.09 -21.48 -9.36
N GLU A 327 29.44 -20.38 -8.99
CA GLU A 327 30.11 -19.24 -8.36
C GLU A 327 29.77 -19.19 -6.88
N LEU A 328 30.79 -19.25 -6.03
CA LEU A 328 30.80 -18.91 -4.59
C LEU A 328 32.23 -18.41 -4.24
N PRO A 329 32.43 -17.67 -3.13
CA PRO A 329 32.96 -16.30 -3.15
C PRO A 329 34.45 -16.20 -2.76
N ALA A 330 35.11 -15.12 -3.17
CA ALA A 330 36.46 -14.79 -2.78
C ALA A 330 36.52 -14.05 -1.43
N GLY A 331 37.23 -14.64 -0.48
CA GLY A 331 37.52 -14.09 0.84
C GLY A 331 38.77 -13.20 0.93
N ARG A 332 38.84 -12.51 2.08
CA ARG A 332 39.92 -11.70 2.65
C ARG A 332 41.33 -12.27 2.49
N ARG A 333 42.35 -11.38 2.41
CA ARG A 333 43.63 -11.51 3.13
C ARG A 333 44.38 -10.17 3.27
N GLU A 334 44.85 -9.94 4.49
CA GLU A 334 45.72 -8.85 4.95
C GLU A 334 47.19 -9.04 4.54
N ALA A 335 47.98 -7.95 4.42
CA ALA A 335 49.43 -7.95 4.76
C ALA A 335 50.06 -6.53 4.89
N ARG A 336 50.28 -6.15 6.15
CA ARG A 336 51.37 -5.39 6.83
C ARG A 336 52.49 -4.64 6.07
N ARG A 337 52.69 -3.38 6.54
CA ARG A 337 53.90 -2.65 7.06
C ARG A 337 55.24 -2.57 6.29
N GLY A 338 55.74 -1.33 6.16
CA GLY A 338 57.17 -0.94 6.16
C GLY A 338 57.39 0.54 5.74
N ARG A 339 57.48 1.51 6.67
CA ARG A 339 58.67 2.16 7.30
C ARG A 339 59.40 3.23 6.43
N VAL A 340 59.58 4.40 7.06
CA VAL A 340 60.10 5.73 6.64
C VAL A 340 61.62 5.74 6.39
N PRO A 341 62.17 6.77 5.69
CA PRO A 341 62.93 7.82 6.41
C PRO A 341 62.72 9.26 5.87
N GLY A 342 62.75 10.26 6.76
CA GLY A 342 62.85 11.70 6.43
C GLY A 342 64.27 12.12 5.95
N PRO A 343 64.60 13.41 5.74
CA PRO A 343 64.78 14.33 6.88
C PRO A 343 64.64 15.88 6.65
N ARG A 344 64.66 16.61 7.78
CA ARG A 344 65.30 17.94 8.08
C ARG A 344 64.61 19.30 7.78
N ARG A 345 64.04 19.83 8.87
CA ARG A 345 64.08 21.21 9.45
C ARG A 345 64.87 22.32 8.74
N ARG A 346 64.31 23.55 8.78
CA ARG A 346 64.96 24.75 9.38
C ARG A 346 63.97 25.81 9.86
N LEU A 347 64.23 26.29 11.08
CA LEU A 347 63.60 27.38 11.83
C LEU A 347 64.12 28.77 11.40
N ARG A 348 63.29 29.82 11.53
CA ARG A 348 63.62 31.16 12.10
C ARG A 348 62.31 31.80 12.62
N ARG A 349 62.11 31.97 13.94
CA ARG A 349 62.33 33.21 14.76
C ARG A 349 61.70 34.47 14.10
N GLY A 350 60.79 35.25 14.68
CA GLY A 350 60.23 35.37 16.04
C GLY A 350 60.04 36.86 16.38
N ARG A 351 59.01 37.26 17.13
CA ARG A 351 59.04 38.24 18.24
C ARG A 351 57.63 38.66 18.68
N ALA A 352 57.51 38.76 20.00
CA ALA A 352 56.36 39.22 20.76
C ALA A 352 56.17 40.74 20.67
N LEU A 353 54.94 41.21 20.92
CA LEU A 353 54.69 42.45 21.67
C LEU A 353 53.39 42.31 22.47
N HIS A 354 53.40 42.99 23.60
CA HIS A 354 52.58 42.80 24.79
C HIS A 354 51.61 43.99 24.90
N ARG A 355 50.39 43.73 25.43
CA ARG A 355 49.66 44.58 26.41
C ARG A 355 49.20 45.99 25.97
N ARG A 356 47.88 46.24 26.03
CA ARG A 356 47.14 46.92 27.14
C ARG A 356 45.82 47.54 26.65
N GLN A 357 44.73 47.18 27.33
CA GLN A 357 43.56 48.04 27.60
C GLN A 357 43.98 49.25 28.46
N PRO A 358 43.22 50.37 28.53
CA PRO A 358 41.79 50.42 28.92
C PRO A 358 40.82 50.48 27.75
#